data_AF-A0A3N9X3V1-F1
#
_entry.id   AF-A0A3N9X3V1-F1
#
_cell.length_a   1.000
_cell.length_b   1.000
_cell.length_c   1.000
_cell.angle_alpha   90.00
_cell.angle_beta   90.00
_cell.angle_gamma   90.00
#
_symmetry.space_group_name_H-M   'P 1'
#
loop_
_entity.id
_entity.type
_entity.pdbx_description
1 polymer ?
#
loop_
_entity_poly.entity_id
_entity_poly.type
_entity_poly.pdbx_seq_one_letter_code
_entity_poly.pdbx_strand_id
1 'polypeptide(L)' 'MRRVSYDEYLSATALTLARRHRPVWSWRLWRYICRCGIDLPCRARHRIPISRGHWPQEGEQ' A
#
# COMPACT_ATOMS: atom_id res chain seq x y z
N MET A 1 -10.92 24.14 1.87
CA MET A 1 -10.86 22.70 2.17
C MET A 1 -10.56 21.97 0.86
N ARG A 2 -9.29 21.61 0.60
CA ARG A 2 -8.91 20.84 -0.59
C ARG A 2 -9.58 19.46 -0.52
N ARG A 3 -10.41 19.12 -1.51
CA ARG A 3 -11.07 17.82 -1.61
C ARG A 3 -10.22 16.97 -2.54
N VAL A 4 -9.68 15.87 -2.01
CA VAL A 4 -9.02 14.86 -2.81
C VAL A 4 -10.09 14.13 -3.62
N SER A 5 -9.83 13.92 -4.91
CA SER A 5 -10.74 13.15 -5.74
C SER A 5 -10.76 11.69 -5.27
N TYR A 6 -11.89 11.01 -5.42
CA TYR A 6 -11.97 9.59 -5.07
C TYR A 6 -10.92 8.75 -5.83
N ASP A 7 -10.62 9.12 -7.07
CA ASP A 7 -9.61 8.48 -7.91
C ASP A 7 -8.19 8.62 -7.33
N GLU A 8 -7.82 9.81 -6.89
CA GLU A 8 -6.51 10.07 -6.29
C GLU A 8 -6.35 9.30 -4.96
N TYR A 9 -7.41 9.24 -4.16
CA TYR A 9 -7.44 8.41 -2.96
C TYR A 9 -7.27 6.92 -3.27
N LEU A 10 -7.99 6.40 -4.28
CA LEU A 10 -7.89 5.01 -4.71
C LEU A 10 -6.48 4.69 -5.24
N SER A 11 -5.91 5.57 -6.05
CA SER A 11 -4.58 5.42 -6.62
C SER A 11 -3.49 5.41 -5.53
N ALA A 12 -3.54 6.34 -4.58
CA ALA A 12 -2.61 6.37 -3.44
C ALA A 12 -2.74 5.13 -2.54
N THR A 13 -3.98 4.65 -2.35
CA THR A 13 -4.29 3.42 -1.62
C THR A 13 -3.70 2.19 -2.33
N ALA A 14 -3.96 2.04 -3.63
CA ALA A 14 -3.45 0.94 -4.43
C ALA A 14 -1.92 0.90 -4.42
N LEU A 15 -1.26 2.05 -4.59
CA LEU A 15 0.19 2.17 -4.54
C LEU A 15 0.76 1.76 -3.17
N THR A 16 0.10 2.18 -2.09
CA THR A 16 0.51 1.83 -0.73
C THR A 16 0.39 0.32 -0.48
N LEU A 17 -0.69 -0.30 -0.95
CA LEU A 17 -0.89 -1.74 -0.86
C LEU A 17 0.16 -2.49 -1.69
N ALA A 18 0.43 -2.08 -2.93
CA ALA A 18 1.44 -2.72 -3.78
C ALA A 18 2.85 -2.68 -3.15
N ARG A 19 3.21 -1.58 -2.49
CA ARG A 19 4.50 -1.44 -1.78
C ARG A 19 4.61 -2.35 -0.55
N ARG A 20 3.52 -2.54 0.19
CA ARG A 20 3.48 -3.40 1.38
C ARG A 20 3.35 -4.88 1.00
N HIS A 21 2.47 -5.19 0.06
CA HIS A 21 2.12 -6.55 -0.35
C HIS A 21 2.89 -6.96 -1.61
N ARG A 22 4.18 -7.27 -1.43
CA ARG A 22 4.98 -7.89 -2.49
C ARG A 22 5.40 -9.31 -2.13
N PRO A 23 5.51 -10.23 -3.10
CA PRO A 23 6.07 -11.56 -2.87
C PRO A 23 7.54 -11.44 -2.48
N VAL A 24 7.95 -12.18 -1.45
CA VAL A 24 9.34 -12.32 -1.00
C VAL A 24 9.64 -13.80 -0.78
N TRP A 25 10.85 -14.21 -1.11
CA TRP A 25 11.30 -15.58 -0.85
C TRP A 25 11.57 -15.77 0.65
N SER A 26 10.95 -16.78 1.25
CA SER A 26 11.22 -17.18 2.63
C SER A 26 12.12 -18.41 2.66
N TRP A 27 13.37 -18.24 3.09
CA TRP A 27 14.29 -19.35 3.30
C TRP A 27 13.81 -20.30 4.41
N ARG A 28 13.07 -19.79 5.40
CA ARG A 28 12.54 -20.62 6.49
C ARG A 28 11.43 -21.56 6.02
N LEU A 29 10.58 -21.08 5.10
CA LEU A 29 9.42 -21.84 4.61
C LEU A 29 9.65 -22.44 3.21
N TRP A 30 10.80 -22.14 2.58
CA TRP A 30 11.15 -22.56 1.22
C TRP A 30 10.08 -22.25 0.16
N ARG A 31 9.43 -21.08 0.29
CA ARG A 31 8.38 -20.63 -0.63
C ARG A 31 8.27 -19.11 -0.69
N TYR A 32 7.58 -18.62 -1.71
CA TYR A 32 7.17 -17.21 -1.78
C TYR A 32 6.05 -16.92 -0.79
N ILE A 33 6.27 -15.94 0.08
CA ILE A 33 5.26 -15.39 1.00
C ILE A 33 5.09 -13.90 0.73
N CYS A 34 4.05 -13.29 1.27
CA CYS A 34 3.94 -11.84 1.27
C CYS A 34 5.00 -11.23 2.21
N ARG A 35 5.53 -10.05 1.87
CA ARG A 35 6.40 -9.25 2.76
C ARG A 35 5.79 -9.00 4.15
N CYS A 36 4.46 -9.07 4.27
CA CYS A 36 3.74 -9.00 5.54
C CYS A 36 3.94 -10.23 6.45
N GLY A 37 4.61 -11.28 5.98
CA GLY A 37 4.89 -12.50 6.73
C GLY A 37 3.81 -13.59 6.61
N ILE A 38 2.78 -13.37 5.79
CA ILE A 38 1.70 -14.34 5.55
C ILE A 38 1.74 -14.92 4.14
N ASP A 39 1.05 -16.03 3.93
CA ASP A 39 1.00 -16.68 2.63
C ASP A 39 0.28 -15.86 1.56
N LEU A 40 0.63 -16.15 0.30
CA LEU A 40 -0.05 -15.59 -0.86
C LEU A 40 -1.27 -16.48 -1.22
N PRO A 41 -2.43 -15.89 -1.58
CA PRO A 41 -2.71 -14.45 -1.64
C PRO A 41 -2.82 -13.83 -0.24
N CYS A 42 -2.18 -12.67 -0.06
CA CYS A 42 -2.13 -11.99 1.22
C CYS A 42 -3.51 -11.44 1.60
N ARG A 43 -4.06 -11.87 2.74
CA ARG A 43 -5.32 -11.35 3.31
C ARG A 43 -5.12 -10.42 4.51
N ALA A 44 -3.88 -9.97 4.76
CA ALA A 44 -3.56 -9.09 5.88
C ALA A 44 -4.16 -7.71 5.67
N ARG A 45 -4.90 -7.22 6.67
CA ARG A 45 -5.46 -5.87 6.68
C ARG A 45 -4.43 -4.92 7.29
N HIS A 46 -3.87 -4.04 6.49
CA HIS A 46 -3.03 -2.95 6.99
C HIS A 46 -3.84 -1.67 7.05
N ARG A 47 -3.75 -0.95 8.18
CA ARG A 47 -4.19 0.45 8.22
C ARG A 47 -3.34 1.23 7.23
N ILE A 48 -3.99 1.85 6.26
CA ILE A 48 -3.33 2.74 5.32
C ILE A 48 -3.21 4.09 6.02
N PRO A 49 -1.99 4.59 6.30
CA PRO A 49 -1.80 5.85 6.99
C PRO A 49 -1.99 7.01 5.99
N ILE A 50 -3.18 7.14 5.43
CA ILE A 50 -3.58 8.32 4.67
C ILE A 50 -4.18 9.29 5.69
N SER A 51 -3.32 10.02 6.39
CA SER A 51 -3.73 11.21 7.14
C SER A 51 -3.65 12.43 6.22
N ARG A 52 -4.42 13.49 6.49
CA ARG A 52 -4.44 14.71 5.65
C ARG A 52 -3.07 15.40 5.47
N GLY A 53 -2.03 15.01 6.21
CA GLY A 53 -0.68 15.57 6.08
C GLY A 53 0.18 14.93 4.98
N HIS A 54 -0.25 13.82 4.37
CA HIS A 54 0.49 13.12 3.30
C HIS A 54 0.05 13.50 1.87
N TRP A 55 -0.81 14.51 1.72
CA TRP A 55 -1.27 14.96 0.41
C TRP A 55 -0.17 15.77 -0.30
N PRO A 56 0.10 15.53 -1.60
CA PRO A 56 1.02 16.36 -2.35
C PRO A 56 0.51 17.82 -2.33
N GLN A 57 1.38 18.74 -1.93
CA GLN A 57 1.11 20.16 -2.08
C GLN A 57 1.15 20.48 -3.58
N GLU A 58 -0.03 20.73 -4.15
CA GLU A 58 -0.22 21.29 -5.50
C GLU A 58 0.86 22.32 -5.81
N GLY A 59 1.73 21.95 -6.74
CA GLY A 59 2.91 22.70 -7.12
C GLY A 59 3.63 22.02 -8.27
N GLU A 60 2.90 21.56 -9.29
CA GLU A 60 3.40 21.45 -10.66
C GLU A 60 2.20 21.47 -11.62
N GLN A 61 2.37 22.25 -12.68
CA GLN A 61 1.36 22.95 -13.47
C GLN A 61 0.64 22.07 -14.49
#